data_AF-A0A9X5HBB6-F1
#
_entry.id   AF-A0A9X5HBB6-F1
#
_cell.length_a   1.000
_cell.length_b   1.000
_cell.length_c   1.000
_cell.angle_alpha   90.00
_cell.angle_beta   90.00
_cell.angle_gamma   90.00
#
_symmetry.space_group_name_H-M   'P 1'
#
loop_
_entity.id
_entity.type
_entity.pdbx_description
1 polymer ?
#
loop_
_entity_poly.entity_id
_entity_poly.type
_entity_poly.pdbx_seq_one_letter_code
_entity_poly.pdbx_strand_id
1 'polypeptide(L)'
;MTGRTNARRQGPSPSSGAPTQHDSLPPDAVAEVVTRFEAYARARAARDSLLPAARTGPWHEQHAFDDLQAAVARLRDSARRPAGGA
;
A
#
# COMPACT_ATOMS: atom_id res chain seq x y z
N MET A 1 3.16 -28.65 -56.23
CA MET A 1 4.57 -29.03 -55.98
C MET A 1 5.41 -27.86 -56.50
N THR A 2 6.16 -27.06 -55.75
CA THR A 2 7.04 -27.15 -54.55
C THR A 2 7.12 -25.71 -53.97
N GLY A 3 7.08 -25.39 -52.68
CA GLY A 3 8.00 -25.77 -51.60
C GLY A 3 9.24 -24.85 -51.54
N ARG A 4 9.25 -23.83 -50.65
CA ARG A 4 10.41 -23.13 -49.98
C ARG A 4 9.93 -21.77 -49.41
N THR A 5 9.66 -21.59 -48.11
CA THR A 5 10.52 -21.41 -46.91
C THR A 5 11.21 -20.04 -46.78
N ASN A 6 11.06 -19.45 -45.58
CA ASN A 6 11.92 -18.45 -44.91
C ASN A 6 11.56 -16.98 -45.18
N ALA A 7 11.57 -16.05 -44.23
CA ALA A 7 11.74 -16.09 -42.79
C ALA A 7 11.42 -14.66 -42.28
N ARG A 8 10.91 -14.58 -41.04
CA ARG A 8 11.38 -13.60 -40.05
C ARG A 8 11.36 -12.11 -40.47
N ARG A 9 10.22 -11.47 -40.23
CA ARG A 9 10.20 -10.12 -39.65
C ARG A 9 9.27 -10.11 -38.44
N GLN A 10 9.70 -10.82 -37.39
CA GLN A 10 9.37 -10.35 -36.05
C GLN A 10 10.19 -9.09 -35.85
N GLY A 11 9.58 -7.93 -36.11
CA GLY A 11 10.09 -6.68 -35.58
C GLY A 11 10.14 -6.84 -34.05
N PRO A 12 11.23 -6.46 -33.38
CA PRO A 12 11.24 -6.46 -31.94
C PRO A 12 10.15 -5.49 -31.48
N SER A 13 9.05 -5.99 -30.94
CA SER A 13 8.23 -5.21 -30.02
C SER A 13 9.16 -4.88 -28.85
N PRO A 14 9.57 -3.63 -28.63
CA PRO A 14 10.23 -3.32 -27.38
C PRO A 14 9.18 -3.47 -26.29
N SER A 15 9.42 -4.47 -25.45
CA SER A 15 8.92 -4.62 -24.09
C SER A 15 7.52 -4.08 -23.84
N SER A 16 6.57 -5.02 -23.78
CA SER A 16 5.73 -5.20 -22.60
C SER A 16 6.32 -4.39 -21.45
N GLY A 17 5.73 -3.21 -21.18
CA GLY A 17 6.18 -2.34 -20.10
C GLY A 17 6.30 -3.23 -18.89
N ALA A 18 7.54 -3.49 -18.48
CA ALA A 18 7.81 -4.20 -17.26
C ALA A 18 6.93 -3.55 -16.19
N PRO A 19 6.24 -4.30 -15.32
CA PRO A 19 5.65 -3.68 -14.16
C PRO A 19 6.79 -2.90 -13.54
N THR A 20 6.69 -1.56 -13.60
CA THR A 20 7.64 -0.65 -12.97
C THR A 20 7.87 -1.27 -11.62
N GLN A 21 9.10 -1.71 -11.39
CA GLN A 21 9.47 -2.33 -10.14
C GLN A 21 9.14 -1.26 -9.10
N HIS A 22 7.94 -1.38 -8.52
CA HIS A 22 7.62 -0.74 -7.28
C HIS A 22 8.75 -1.25 -6.41
N ASP A 23 9.70 -0.37 -6.10
CA ASP A 23 10.44 -0.41 -4.85
C ASP A 23 9.39 -0.77 -3.80
N SER A 24 9.28 -2.08 -3.55
CA SER A 24 8.08 -2.67 -3.02
C SER A 24 8.12 -2.31 -1.56
N LEU A 25 7.47 -1.19 -1.20
CA LEU A 25 7.16 -0.92 0.18
C LEU A 25 6.65 -2.25 0.74
N PRO A 26 7.18 -2.71 1.89
CA PRO A 26 6.81 -4.01 2.42
C PRO A 26 5.28 -4.09 2.41
N PRO A 27 4.67 -5.06 1.69
CA PRO A 27 3.22 -5.13 1.56
C PRO A 27 2.54 -5.14 2.93
N ASP A 28 3.24 -5.67 3.93
CA ASP A 28 2.87 -5.67 5.34
C ASP A 28 2.80 -4.27 5.96
N ALA A 29 3.71 -3.36 5.62
CA ALA A 29 3.72 -1.99 6.13
C ALA A 29 2.57 -1.15 5.54
N VAL A 30 2.25 -1.36 4.25
CA VAL A 30 1.08 -0.72 3.62
C VAL A 30 -0.21 -1.27 4.23
N ALA A 31 -0.32 -2.59 4.37
CA ALA A 31 -1.47 -3.24 5.01
C ALA A 31 -1.66 -2.78 6.46
N GLU A 32 -0.57 -2.57 7.21
CA GLU A 32 -0.62 -2.03 8.57
C GLU A 32 -1.22 -0.62 8.57
N VAL A 33 -0.76 0.28 7.70
CA VAL A 33 -1.30 1.66 7.59
C VAL A 33 -2.79 1.65 7.26
N VAL A 34 -3.22 0.82 6.30
CA VAL A 34 -4.64 0.69 5.95
C VAL A 34 -5.46 0.21 7.14
N THR A 35 -4.99 -0.82 7.85
CA THR A 35 -5.67 -1.35 9.04
C THR A 35 -5.81 -0.30 10.14
N ARG A 36 -4.74 0.48 10.43
CA ARG A 36 -4.80 1.56 11.43
C ARG A 36 -5.68 2.72 10.99
N PHE A 37 -5.70 3.03 9.69
CA PHE A 37 -6.58 4.05 9.14
C PHE A 37 -8.05 3.68 9.31
N GLU A 38 -8.45 2.45 9.00
CA GLU A 38 -9.82 1.96 9.20
C GLU A 38 -10.22 2.01 10.68
N ALA A 39 -9.31 1.65 11.59
CA ALA A 39 -9.55 1.72 13.04
C ALA A 39 -9.79 3.16 13.50
N TYR A 40 -8.96 4.11 13.06
CA TYR A 40 -9.15 5.54 13.34
C TYR A 40 -10.47 6.07 12.74
N ALA A 41 -10.77 5.76 11.49
CA ALA A 41 -12.01 6.18 10.83
C ALA A 41 -13.25 5.68 11.57
N ARG A 42 -13.22 4.43 12.06
CA ARG A 42 -14.28 3.86 12.89
C ARG A 42 -14.41 4.58 14.23
N ALA A 43 -13.29 4.83 14.92
CA ALA A 43 -13.29 5.55 16.20
C ALA A 43 -13.82 6.98 16.04
N ARG A 44 -13.49 7.64 14.93
CA ARG A 44 -13.99 8.97 14.58
C ARG A 44 -15.49 8.96 14.31
N ALA A 45 -15.97 8.03 13.47
CA ALA A 45 -17.39 7.91 13.16
C ALA A 45 -18.23 7.57 14.41
N ALA A 46 -17.69 6.73 15.30
CA ALA A 46 -18.31 6.39 16.57
C ALA A 46 -18.35 7.58 17.53
N ARG A 47 -17.31 8.43 17.59
CA ARG A 47 -17.34 9.69 18.36
C ARG A 47 -18.39 10.66 17.83
N ASP A 48 -18.46 10.82 16.52
CA ASP A 48 -19.43 11.71 15.85
C ASP A 48 -20.86 11.14 15.89
N SER A 49 -21.05 9.93 16.43
CA SER A 49 -22.37 9.31 16.59
C SER A 49 -23.24 10.05 17.60
N LEU A 50 -24.51 10.21 17.22
CA LEU A 50 -25.57 10.74 18.08
C LEU A 50 -26.09 9.69 19.07
N LEU A 51 -25.75 8.40 18.87
CA LEU A 51 -26.14 7.33 19.77
C LEU A 51 -25.17 7.24 20.95
N PRO A 52 -25.60 7.47 22.21
CA PRO A 52 -24.71 7.45 23.37
C PRO A 52 -23.98 6.12 23.56
N ALA A 53 -24.65 5.01 23.23
CA ALA A 53 -24.09 3.65 23.33
C ALA A 53 -22.98 3.37 22.28
N ALA A 54 -22.93 4.14 21.20
CA ALA A 54 -21.93 4.00 20.14
C ALA A 54 -20.81 5.05 20.25
N ARG A 55 -20.88 5.99 21.21
CA ARG A 55 -19.84 6.99 21.42
C ARG A 55 -18.58 6.36 22.00
N THR A 56 -17.55 6.27 21.18
CA THR A 56 -16.18 6.09 21.66
C THR A 56 -15.73 7.37 22.38
N GLY A 57 -15.03 7.19 23.49
CA GLY A 57 -14.44 8.30 24.22
C GLY A 57 -13.30 8.98 23.43
N PRO A 58 -13.02 10.26 23.69
CA PRO A 58 -11.98 11.02 22.98
C PRO A 58 -10.58 10.38 23.09
N TRP A 59 -10.31 9.65 24.17
CA TRP A 59 -9.07 8.87 24.35
C TRP A 59 -8.91 7.74 23.33
N HIS A 60 -10.00 7.12 22.87
CA HIS A 60 -9.96 5.98 21.96
C HIS A 60 -9.64 6.41 20.53
N GLU A 61 -10.17 7.56 20.09
CA GLU A 61 -9.79 8.17 18.81
C GLU A 61 -8.34 8.61 18.81
N GLN A 62 -7.88 9.28 19.88
CA GLN A 62 -6.49 9.75 19.98
C GLN A 62 -5.50 8.59 19.91
N HIS A 63 -5.76 7.50 20.65
CA HIS A 63 -4.92 6.30 20.59
C HIS A 63 -4.87 5.70 19.18
N ALA A 64 -6.01 5.60 18.50
CA ALA A 64 -6.05 5.09 17.12
C ALA A 64 -5.31 6.01 16.13
N PHE A 65 -5.34 7.33 16.37
CA PHE A 65 -4.59 8.29 15.59
C PHE A 65 -3.08 8.16 15.81
N ASP A 66 -2.62 8.03 17.05
CA ASP A 66 -1.21 7.85 17.39
C ASP A 66 -0.66 6.57 16.76
N ASP A 67 -1.44 5.48 16.79
CA ASP A 67 -1.14 4.21 16.14
C ASP A 67 -0.98 4.36 14.61
N LEU A 68 -1.87 5.12 13.97
CA LEU A 68 -1.80 5.42 12.54
C LEU A 68 -0.54 6.23 12.21
N GLN A 69 -0.21 7.25 13.00
CA GLN A 69 1.01 8.03 12.81
C GLN A 69 2.27 7.17 12.92
N ALA A 70 2.31 6.26 13.88
CA ALA A 70 3.43 5.33 14.06
C ALA A 70 3.58 4.38 12.85
N ALA A 71 2.48 3.87 12.30
CA ALA A 71 2.49 3.01 11.11
C ALA A 71 2.99 3.77 9.87
N VAL A 72 2.54 5.01 9.66
CA VAL A 72 3.02 5.86 8.56
C VAL A 72 4.51 6.19 8.70
N ALA A 73 4.99 6.41 9.91
CA ALA A 73 6.42 6.63 10.17
C ALA A 73 7.25 5.39 9.80
N ARG A 74 6.81 4.19 10.19
CA ARG A 74 7.45 2.92 9.80
C ARG A 74 7.44 2.70 8.29
N LEU A 75 6.33 3.03 7.62
CA LEU A 75 6.21 2.92 6.17
C LEU A 75 7.22 3.84 5.46
N ARG A 76 7.35 5.09 5.92
CA ARG A 76 8.33 6.04 5.40
C ARG A 76 9.77 5.59 5.63
N ASP A 77 10.07 5.05 6.80
CA ASP A 77 11.41 4.52 7.11
C ASP A 77 11.76 3.33 6.20
N SER A 78 10.79 2.43 6.01
CA SER A 78 10.91 1.28 5.10
C SER A 78 11.12 1.71 3.65
N ALA A 79 10.42 2.76 3.19
CA ALA A 79 10.60 3.32 1.85
C ALA A 79 11.95 4.05 1.68
N ARG A 80 12.51 4.59 2.77
CA ARG A 80 13.79 5.31 2.76
C ARG A 80 15.01 4.40 2.87
N ARG A 81 14.83 3.15 3.32
CA ARG A 81 15.85 2.11 3.32
C ARG A 81 15.60 1.15 2.14
N PRO A 82 15.92 1.54 0.89
CA PRO A 82 15.93 0.59 -0.21
C PRO A 82 16.96 -0.50 0.09
N ALA A 83 16.57 -1.77 -0.12
CA ALA A 83 17.46 -2.91 -0.03
C ALA A 83 18.57 -2.78 -1.09
N GLY A 84 19.70 -2.15 -0.73
CA GLY A 84 20.77 -1.83 -1.68
C GLY A 84 22.08 -1.38 -1.03
N GLY A 85 22.46 -2.01 0.09
CA GLY A 85 23.72 -1.75 0.77
C GLY A 85 24.33 -3.02 1.34
N ALA A 86 24.87 -3.87 0.46
CA ALA A 86 25.77 -4.97 0.78
C ALA A 86 26.80 -5.10 -0.34
#